data_AF-A0A8S0HA63-F1
#
_entry.id   AF-A0A8S0HA63-F1
#
_cell.length_a   1.000
_cell.length_b   1.000
_cell.length_c   1.000
_cell.angle_alpha   90.00
_cell.angle_beta   90.00
_cell.angle_gamma   90.00
#
_symmetry.space_group_name_H-M   'P 1'
#
loop_
_entity.id
_entity.type
_entity.pdbx_description
1 polymer ?
#
loop_
_entity_poly.entity_id
_entity_poly.type
_entity_poly.pdbx_seq_one_letter_code
_entity_poly.pdbx_strand_id
1 'polypeptide(L)'
;MAASDVLLVDGTLWEDDEMQRRGVGTRTGREMGHLAQNGPGGMLEVLEQLPRQRKVLIHINNTNPILDEDSAERAELVRRKVEVAYDGMSIEL
;
A
#
# COMPACT_ATOMS: atom_id res chain seq x y z
N MET A 1 6.98 15.04 2.05
CA MET A 1 5.94 14.50 1.14
C MET A 1 5.30 15.59 0.29
N ALA A 2 4.73 16.66 0.87
CA ALA A 2 3.95 17.64 0.09
C ALA A 2 4.72 18.42 -1.01
N ALA A 3 6.04 18.52 -0.93
CA ALA A 3 6.89 19.18 -1.94
C ALA A 3 7.42 18.22 -3.03
N SER A 4 7.10 16.94 -2.96
CA SER A 4 7.51 15.93 -3.93
C SER A 4 6.49 15.84 -5.06
N ASP A 5 6.91 15.41 -6.26
CA ASP A 5 6.03 15.10 -7.39
C ASP A 5 5.51 13.66 -7.34
N VAL A 6 6.35 12.72 -6.89
CA VAL A 6 6.03 11.29 -6.75
C VAL A 6 6.33 10.82 -5.33
N LEU A 7 5.42 10.02 -4.79
CA LEU A 7 5.56 9.33 -3.51
C LEU A 7 5.65 7.83 -3.78
N LEU A 8 6.84 7.27 -3.58
CA LEU A 8 7.08 5.83 -3.61
C LEU A 8 7.20 5.35 -2.16
N VAL A 9 6.17 4.68 -1.64
CA VAL A 9 5.99 4.45 -0.20
C VAL A 9 5.65 2.99 0.12
N ASP A 10 5.71 2.66 1.40
CA ASP A 10 5.48 1.31 1.91
C ASP A 10 4.10 0.75 1.50
N GLY A 11 4.13 -0.46 0.95
CA GLY A 11 3.01 -1.24 0.45
C GLY A 11 2.88 -2.60 1.14
N THR A 12 3.51 -2.80 2.29
CA THR A 12 3.75 -4.15 2.83
C THR A 12 2.47 -4.93 3.10
N LEU A 13 1.52 -4.37 3.87
CA LEU A 13 0.30 -5.08 4.30
C LEU A 13 -0.95 -4.23 4.09
N TRP A 14 -2.04 -4.87 3.68
CA TRP A 14 -3.36 -4.24 3.60
C TRP A 14 -3.94 -3.98 4.99
N GLU A 15 -3.83 -4.96 5.88
CA GLU A 15 -4.34 -4.91 7.25
C GLU A 15 -3.20 -5.15 8.24
N ASP A 16 -3.27 -4.54 9.43
CA ASP A 16 -2.21 -4.69 10.45
C ASP A 16 -2.02 -6.15 10.88
N ASP A 17 -3.09 -6.95 10.90
CA ASP A 17 -3.10 -8.36 11.27
C ASP A 17 -3.08 -9.33 10.08
N GLU A 18 -2.66 -8.87 8.90
CA GLU A 18 -2.75 -9.64 7.64
C GLU A 18 -2.03 -11.01 7.71
N MET A 19 -0.86 -11.08 8.35
CA MET A 19 -0.11 -12.33 8.51
C MET A 19 -0.90 -13.39 9.28
N GLN A 20 -1.65 -12.95 10.30
CA GLN A 20 -2.51 -13.82 11.10
C GLN A 20 -3.73 -14.25 10.31
N ARG A 21 -4.38 -13.33 9.58
CA ARG A 21 -5.53 -13.63 8.72
C ARG A 21 -5.21 -14.63 7.61
N ARG A 22 -3.99 -14.57 7.06
CA ARG A 22 -3.49 -15.53 6.05
C ARG A 22 -2.93 -16.82 6.65
N GLY A 23 -2.78 -16.91 7.98
CA GLY A 23 -2.28 -18.11 8.66
C GLY A 23 -0.79 -18.39 8.43
N VAL A 24 0.00 -17.38 8.06
CA VAL A 24 1.43 -17.54 7.72
C VAL A 24 2.38 -16.87 8.73
N GLY A 25 1.84 -16.30 9.81
CA GLY A 25 2.63 -15.69 10.87
C GLY A 25 1.77 -15.11 11.98
N THR A 26 2.43 -14.66 13.06
CA THR A 26 1.75 -14.08 14.23
C THR A 26 2.04 -12.60 14.43
N ARG A 27 3.00 -12.04 13.69
CA ARG A 27 3.42 -10.64 13.84
C ARG A 27 2.45 -9.70 13.13
N THR A 28 2.14 -8.56 13.75
CA THR A 28 1.39 -7.48 13.10
C THR A 28 2.30 -6.56 12.28
N GLY A 29 1.71 -5.72 11.43
CA GLY A 29 2.40 -4.68 10.68
C GLY A 29 3.17 -3.74 11.61
N ARG A 30 2.53 -3.26 12.66
CA ARG A 30 3.15 -2.41 13.70
C ARG A 30 4.37 -3.06 14.34
N GLU A 31 4.31 -4.35 14.67
CA GLU A 31 5.46 -5.09 15.22
C GLU A 31 6.60 -5.23 14.21
N MET A 32 6.28 -5.26 12.92
CA MET A 32 7.27 -5.28 11.83
C MET A 32 7.72 -3.88 11.39
N GLY A 33 7.14 -2.80 11.95
CA GLY A 33 7.46 -1.42 11.58
C GLY A 33 6.80 -0.92 10.30
N HIS A 34 5.73 -1.58 9.84
CA HIS A 34 4.97 -1.22 8.64
C HIS A 34 3.60 -0.66 8.98
N LEU A 35 3.23 0.46 8.35
CA LEU A 35 1.88 1.01 8.44
C LEU A 35 1.00 0.33 7.39
N ALA A 36 -0.06 -0.35 7.84
CA ALA A 36 -1.01 -0.99 6.95
C ALA A 36 -1.72 0.03 6.03
N GLN A 37 -2.15 -0.41 4.84
CA GLN A 37 -2.85 0.47 3.90
C GLN A 37 -4.23 0.88 4.38
N ASN A 38 -5.00 -0.09 4.89
CA ASN A 38 -6.36 0.11 5.34
C ASN A 38 -6.44 0.41 6.84
N GLY A 39 -7.62 0.86 7.27
CA GLY A 39 -7.95 1.15 8.66
C GLY A 39 -7.65 2.60 9.06
N PRO A 40 -8.11 3.01 10.27
CA PRO A 40 -7.95 4.38 10.75
C PRO A 40 -6.48 4.80 10.85
N GLY A 41 -6.13 5.91 10.20
CA GLY A 41 -4.74 6.39 10.13
C GLY A 41 -3.82 5.53 9.26
N GLY A 42 -4.37 4.60 8.46
CA GLY A 42 -3.62 3.79 7.50
C GLY A 42 -3.04 4.61 6.35
N MET A 43 -2.16 4.01 5.57
CA MET A 43 -1.45 4.69 4.48
C MET A 43 -2.41 5.37 3.49
N LEU A 44 -3.56 4.77 3.19
CA LEU A 44 -4.50 5.36 2.23
C LEU A 44 -5.14 6.66 2.75
N GLU A 45 -5.41 6.77 4.05
CA GLU A 45 -5.91 8.00 4.67
C GLU A 45 -4.84 9.11 4.63
N VAL A 46 -3.58 8.75 4.88
CA VAL A 46 -2.45 9.68 4.77
C VAL A 46 -2.28 10.19 3.33
N LEU A 47 -2.35 9.30 2.35
CA LEU A 47 -2.20 9.64 0.93
C LEU A 47 -3.37 10.45 0.37
N GLU A 48 -4.58 10.31 0.91
CA GLU A 48 -5.73 11.14 0.51
C GLU A 48 -5.51 12.63 0.76
N GLN A 49 -4.71 12.99 1.76
CA GLN A 49 -4.36 14.38 2.08
C GLN A 49 -3.38 15.00 1.07
N LEU A 50 -2.85 14.20 0.13
CA LEU A 50 -1.82 14.59 -0.83
C LEU A 50 -2.33 14.40 -2.27
N PRO A 51 -3.33 15.18 -2.74
CA PRO A 51 -4.02 14.91 -4.01
C PRO A 51 -3.19 15.22 -5.27
N ARG A 52 -2.08 15.97 -5.15
CA ARG A 52 -1.27 16.39 -6.30
C ARG A 52 -0.25 15.34 -6.72
N GLN A 53 0.26 14.56 -5.78
CA GLN A 53 1.35 13.64 -6.01
C GLN A 53 0.88 12.39 -6.76
N ARG A 54 1.74 11.87 -7.64
CA ARG A 54 1.65 10.48 -8.09
C ARG A 54 2.01 9.58 -6.90
N LYS A 55 1.21 8.53 -6.65
CA LYS A 55 1.34 7.68 -5.46
C LYS A 55 1.56 6.25 -5.91
N VAL A 56 2.65 5.65 -5.45
CA VAL A 56 3.02 4.29 -5.81
C VAL A 56 3.38 3.52 -4.53
N LEU A 57 2.70 2.41 -4.28
CA LEU A 57 3.04 1.48 -3.21
C LEU A 57 4.12 0.51 -3.71
N ILE A 58 5.18 0.31 -2.93
CA ILE A 58 6.27 -0.64 -3.19
C ILE A 58 6.58 -1.45 -1.92
N HIS A 59 7.44 -2.47 -2.02
CA HIS A 59 7.76 -3.36 -0.89
C HIS A 59 6.49 -4.08 -0.39
N ILE A 60 5.82 -4.78 -1.31
CA ILE A 60 4.53 -5.41 -1.06
C ILE A 60 4.76 -6.85 -0.62
N ASN A 61 4.17 -7.24 0.51
CA ASN A 61 4.30 -8.61 0.98
C ASN A 61 3.44 -9.57 0.16
N ASN A 62 3.86 -10.83 0.06
CA ASN A 62 3.16 -11.87 -0.70
C ASN A 62 1.72 -12.14 -0.22
N THR A 63 1.38 -11.76 1.02
CA THR A 63 0.05 -11.95 1.61
C THR A 63 -0.96 -10.87 1.21
N ASN A 64 -0.48 -9.77 0.63
CA ASN A 64 -1.27 -8.57 0.43
C ASN A 64 -2.25 -8.77 -0.74
N PRO A 65 -3.57 -8.64 -0.52
CA PRO A 65 -4.58 -8.83 -1.56
C PRO A 65 -4.40 -7.92 -2.77
N ILE A 66 -3.70 -6.78 -2.66
CA ILE A 66 -3.49 -5.87 -3.79
C ILE A 66 -2.64 -6.48 -4.91
N LEU A 67 -1.97 -7.62 -4.66
CA LEU A 67 -1.26 -8.39 -5.69
C LEU A 67 -2.23 -9.19 -6.59
N ASP A 68 -3.44 -9.48 -6.11
CA ASP A 68 -4.52 -10.00 -6.93
C ASP A 68 -5.19 -8.84 -7.68
N GLU A 69 -5.03 -8.83 -9.01
CA GLU A 69 -5.48 -7.74 -9.86
C GLU A 69 -7.02 -7.58 -9.89
N ASP A 70 -7.75 -8.64 -9.56
CA ASP A 70 -9.22 -8.68 -9.54
C ASP A 70 -9.79 -8.44 -8.13
N SER A 71 -8.95 -8.21 -7.12
CA SER A 71 -9.37 -7.99 -5.75
C SER A 71 -10.11 -6.65 -5.55
N ALA A 72 -11.00 -6.61 -4.54
CA ALA A 72 -11.67 -5.38 -4.14
C ALA A 72 -10.67 -4.33 -3.64
N GLU A 73 -9.60 -4.77 -2.99
CA GLU A 73 -8.51 -3.95 -2.49
C GLU A 73 -7.73 -3.29 -3.63
N ARG A 74 -7.41 -4.04 -4.70
CA ARG A 74 -6.81 -3.46 -5.91
C ARG A 74 -7.75 -2.45 -6.57
N ALA A 75 -9.04 -2.75 -6.68
CA ALA A 75 -10.04 -1.82 -7.21
C ALA A 75 -10.15 -0.53 -6.38
N GLU A 76 -10.01 -0.63 -5.05
CA GLU A 76 -9.97 0.52 -4.16
C GLU A 76 -8.74 1.41 -4.40
N LEU A 77 -7.55 0.82 -4.59
CA LEU A 77 -6.36 1.59 -4.95
C LEU A 77 -6.55 2.38 -6.25
N VAL A 78 -7.13 1.74 -7.28
CA VAL A 78 -7.48 2.41 -8.54
C VAL A 78 -8.43 3.59 -8.31
N ARG A 79 -9.48 3.39 -7.50
CA ARG A 79 -10.45 4.45 -7.13
C ARG A 79 -9.77 5.64 -6.45
N ARG A 80 -8.78 5.36 -5.59
CA ARG A 80 -8.00 6.39 -4.86
C ARG A 80 -6.80 6.93 -5.63
N LYS A 81 -6.60 6.48 -6.88
CA LYS A 81 -5.46 6.84 -7.75
C LYS A 81 -4.10 6.55 -7.10
N VAL A 82 -4.00 5.38 -6.47
CA VAL A 82 -2.77 4.84 -5.90
C VAL A 82 -2.33 3.66 -6.77
N GLU A 83 -1.11 3.71 -7.28
CA GLU A 83 -0.53 2.66 -8.11
C GLU A 83 0.15 1.59 -7.25
N VAL A 84 0.24 0.38 -7.79
CA VAL A 84 1.02 -0.73 -7.24
C VAL A 84 2.26 -0.91 -8.09
N ALA A 85 3.43 -0.79 -7.48
CA ALA A 85 4.70 -1.04 -8.18
C ALA A 85 4.79 -2.50 -8.65
N TYR A 86 5.50 -2.71 -9.75
CA TYR A 86 5.79 -4.01 -10.32
C TYR A 86 7.22 -4.03 -10.86
N ASP A 87 7.80 -5.22 -10.96
CA ASP A 87 9.14 -5.39 -11.50
C ASP A 87 9.20 -4.90 -12.96
N GLY A 88 10.15 -4.02 -13.25
CA GLY A 88 10.26 -3.35 -14.56
C GLY A 88 9.49 -2.04 -14.69
N MET A 89 8.77 -1.60 -13.64
CA MET A 89 8.14 -0.28 -13.62
C MET A 89 9.19 0.82 -13.80
N SER A 90 8.96 1.71 -14.77
CA SER A 90 9.77 2.92 -14.98
C SER A 90 8.98 4.16 -14.56
N ILE A 91 9.62 5.06 -13.82
CA ILE A 91 9.04 6.34 -13.39
C ILE A 91 9.93 7.45 -13.93
N GLU A 92 9.35 8.30 -14.78
CA GLU A 92 9.99 9.51 -15.30
C GLU A 92 9.44 10.72 -14.52
N LEU A 93 10.34 11.67 -14.20
CA LEU A 93 10.06 12.91 -13.46
C LEU A 93 10.35 14.13 -14.31
#